data_AF-A0A3D3S8A8-F1
#
_entry.id   AF-A0A3D3S8A8-F1
#
_cell.length_a   1.000
_cell.length_b   1.000
_cell.length_c   1.000
_cell.angle_alpha   90.00
_cell.angle_beta   90.00
_cell.angle_gamma   90.00
#
_symmetry.space_group_name_H-M   'P 1'
#
loop_
_entity.id
_entity.type
_entity.pdbx_description
1 polymer ?
#
loop_
_entity_poly.entity_id
_entity_poly.type
_entity_poly.pdbx_seq_one_letter_code
_entity_poly.pdbx_strand_id
1 'polypeptide(L)'
;DGDFDDARARAFLAAYAESRPWASGETDALPAMLRAAALRFWLSRLYDLHFPRAGEITHIKDPAHFERILRRRIAEPQRAQAILPV
;
A
#
# COMPACT_ATOMS: atom_id res chain seq x y z
N ASP A 1 -10.04 6.43 -3.69
CA ASP A 1 -10.14 6.96 -2.30
C ASP A 1 -9.02 6.50 -1.38
N GLY A 2 -8.28 5.44 -1.72
CA GLY A 2 -7.16 4.96 -0.90
C GLY A 2 -7.57 3.98 0.19
N ASP A 3 -8.83 3.52 0.16
CA ASP A 3 -9.24 2.33 0.91
C ASP A 3 -8.78 1.05 0.20
N PHE A 4 -8.96 -0.06 0.90
CA PHE A 4 -8.95 -1.38 0.29
C PHE A 4 -10.26 -1.64 -0.48
N ASP A 5 -10.13 -2.42 -1.55
CA ASP A 5 -11.24 -3.24 -2.03
C ASP A 5 -11.20 -4.53 -1.20
N ASP A 6 -12.11 -4.68 -0.24
CA ASP A 6 -12.08 -5.76 0.74
C ASP A 6 -12.16 -7.15 0.08
N ALA A 7 -12.94 -7.29 -1.00
CA ALA A 7 -13.09 -8.55 -1.70
C ALA A 7 -11.78 -8.95 -2.40
N ARG A 8 -11.15 -8.01 -3.12
CA ARG A 8 -9.87 -8.26 -3.78
C ARG A 8 -8.74 -8.48 -2.80
N ALA A 9 -8.68 -7.70 -1.72
CA ALA A 9 -7.65 -7.81 -0.71
C ALA A 9 -7.70 -9.18 -0.01
N ARG A 10 -8.88 -9.62 0.41
CA ARG A 10 -9.07 -10.94 1.03
C ARG A 10 -8.72 -12.08 0.08
N ALA A 11 -9.20 -12.02 -1.17
CA ALA A 11 -8.89 -13.04 -2.17
C ALA A 11 -7.39 -13.15 -2.44
N PHE A 12 -6.69 -12.01 -2.54
CA PHE A 12 -5.25 -11.98 -2.71
C PHE A 12 -4.50 -12.59 -1.52
N LEU A 13 -4.88 -12.21 -0.30
CA LEU A 13 -4.22 -12.69 0.93
C LEU A 13 -4.51 -14.19 1.19
N ALA A 14 -5.70 -14.67 0.85
CA ALA A 14 -6.04 -16.09 0.90
C ALA A 14 -5.18 -16.91 -0.08
N ALA A 15 -5.12 -16.51 -1.35
CA ALA A 15 -4.29 -17.19 -2.35
C ALA A 15 -2.79 -17.15 -2.01
N TYR A 16 -2.32 -16.06 -1.40
CA TYR A 16 -0.96 -15.98 -0.86
C TYR A 16 -0.73 -17.04 0.23
N ALA A 17 -1.66 -17.16 1.19
CA ALA A 17 -1.58 -18.11 2.29
C ALA A 17 -1.60 -19.58 1.83
N GLU A 18 -2.33 -19.88 0.75
CA GLU A 18 -2.34 -21.21 0.11
C GLU A 18 -0.97 -21.61 -0.44
N SER A 19 -0.25 -20.65 -1.01
CA SER A 19 1.08 -20.87 -1.58
C SER A 19 2.18 -20.86 -0.51
N ARG A 20 2.01 -20.05 0.53
CA ARG A 20 2.95 -19.90 1.65
C ARG A 20 2.19 -19.60 2.94
N PRO A 21 2.25 -20.47 3.95
CA PRO A 21 1.70 -20.18 5.27
C PRO A 21 2.28 -18.90 5.87
N TRP A 22 1.44 -18.19 6.62
CA TRP A 22 1.87 -17.01 7.38
C TRP A 22 2.94 -17.37 8.40
N ALA A 23 4.02 -16.61 8.42
CA ALA A 23 5.01 -16.68 9.48
C ALA A 23 4.53 -15.91 10.72
N SER A 24 5.07 -16.29 11.88
CA SER A 24 4.75 -15.64 13.15
C SER A 24 5.00 -14.13 13.08
N GLY A 25 4.02 -13.34 13.49
CA GLY A 25 4.08 -11.88 13.52
C GLY A 25 3.86 -11.16 12.18
N GLU A 26 3.68 -11.87 11.05
CA GLU A 26 3.42 -11.21 9.75
C GLU A 26 2.10 -10.43 9.76
N THR A 27 1.04 -11.00 10.33
CA THR A 27 -0.27 -10.35 10.48
C THR A 27 -0.19 -9.11 11.36
N ASP A 28 0.60 -9.18 12.43
CA ASP A 28 0.80 -8.07 13.38
C ASP A 28 1.65 -6.96 12.77
N ALA A 29 2.61 -7.32 11.91
CA ALA A 29 3.46 -6.38 11.19
C ALA A 29 2.75 -5.73 9.99
N LEU A 30 1.69 -6.33 9.46
CA LEU A 30 1.00 -5.89 8.25
C LEU A 30 0.61 -4.40 8.25
N PRO A 31 0.02 -3.82 9.32
CA PRO A 31 -0.28 -2.38 9.37
C PRO A 31 0.96 -1.49 9.17
N ALA A 32 2.09 -1.86 9.79
CA ALA A 32 3.34 -1.10 9.67
C ALA A 32 3.93 -1.24 8.25
N MET A 33 3.90 -2.44 7.68
CA MET A 33 4.39 -2.71 6.33
C MET A 33 3.59 -1.94 5.27
N LEU A 34 2.27 -1.85 5.42
CA LEU A 34 1.41 -1.08 4.52
C LEU A 34 1.71 0.42 4.56
N ARG A 35 2.02 0.97 5.74
CA ARG A 35 2.47 2.37 5.88
C ARG A 35 3.81 2.59 5.20
N ALA A 36 4.77 1.70 5.42
CA ALA A 36 6.09 1.77 4.79
C ALA A 36 6.00 1.70 3.26
N ALA A 37 5.15 0.81 2.73
CA ALA A 37 4.89 0.72 1.29
C ALA A 37 4.26 2.01 0.73
N ALA A 38 3.22 2.53 1.39
CA ALA A 38 2.57 3.78 0.97
C ALA A 38 3.54 4.97 0.97
N LEU A 39 4.38 5.08 2.01
CA LEU A 39 5.43 6.09 2.10
C LEU A 39 6.44 5.96 0.96
N ARG A 40 6.94 4.74 0.70
CA ARG A 40 7.89 4.47 -0.39
C ARG A 40 7.33 4.92 -1.74
N PHE A 41 6.09 4.57 -2.06
CA PHE A 41 5.48 4.96 -3.33
C PHE A 41 5.16 6.45 -3.42
N TRP A 42 4.76 7.08 -2.31
CA TRP A 42 4.57 8.53 -2.27
C TRP A 42 5.88 9.27 -2.55
N LEU A 43 6.98 8.89 -1.88
CA LEU A 43 8.30 9.45 -2.11
C LEU A 43 8.79 9.24 -3.54
N SER A 44 8.55 8.06 -4.13
CA SER A 44 8.86 7.80 -5.54
C SER A 44 8.15 8.77 -6.48
N ARG A 45 6.84 9.01 -6.28
CA ARG A 45 6.08 9.94 -7.13
C ARG A 45 6.47 11.41 -6.88
N LEU A 46 6.80 11.77 -5.65
CA LEU A 46 7.35 13.10 -5.35
C LEU A 46 8.68 13.30 -6.05
N TYR A 47 9.54 12.28 -6.06
CA TYR A 47 10.81 12.33 -6.77
C TYR A 47 10.59 12.54 -8.27
N ASP A 48 9.72 11.75 -8.90
CA ASP A 48 9.39 11.89 -10.32
C ASP A 48 8.80 13.27 -10.65
N LEU A 49 7.99 13.85 -9.75
CA LEU A 49 7.41 15.19 -9.90
C LEU A 49 8.46 16.30 -9.80
N HIS A 50 9.38 16.22 -8.82
CA HIS A 50 10.34 17.29 -8.53
C HIS A 50 11.65 17.17 -9.32
N PHE A 51 11.97 15.98 -9.84
CA PHE A 51 13.20 15.69 -10.57
C PHE A 51 12.91 14.96 -11.90
N PRO A 52 12.13 15.55 -12.83
CA PRO A 52 11.82 14.92 -14.10
C PRO A 52 13.09 14.73 -14.95
N ARG A 53 13.18 13.59 -15.66
CA ARG A 53 14.31 13.30 -16.56
C ARG A 53 14.15 14.08 -17.86
N ALA A 54 15.26 14.64 -18.36
CA ALA A 54 15.26 15.38 -19.61
C ALA A 54 14.85 14.48 -20.80
N GLY A 55 13.85 14.91 -21.57
CA GLY A 55 13.38 14.22 -22.77
C GLY A 55 12.24 13.20 -22.54
N GLU A 56 11.81 13.00 -21.31
CA GLU A 56 10.67 12.14 -21.01
C GLU A 56 9.39 12.97 -21.10
N ILE A 57 8.43 12.59 -21.96
CA ILE A 57 7.04 13.07 -21.87
C ILE A 57 6.46 12.38 -20.63
N THR A 58 6.89 12.81 -19.44
CA THR A 58 6.56 12.12 -18.21
C THR A 58 5.08 12.33 -17.96
N HIS A 59 4.29 11.25 -18.09
CA HIS A 59 2.97 11.18 -17.49
C HIS A 59 3.15 11.16 -15.97
N ILE A 60 3.41 12.34 -15.38
CA ILE A 60 3.59 12.50 -13.94
C ILE A 60 2.27 12.08 -13.29
N LYS A 61 2.28 10.92 -12.62
CA LYS A 61 1.12 10.42 -11.89
C LYS A 61 0.95 11.25 -10.63
N ASP A 62 -0.28 11.62 -10.31
CA ASP A 62 -0.60 12.38 -9.09
C ASP A 62 0.02 11.73 -7.83
N PRO A 63 0.96 12.39 -7.14
CA PRO A 63 1.56 11.87 -5.91
C PRO A 63 0.56 11.81 -4.76
N ALA A 64 -0.48 12.66 -4.74
CA ALA A 64 -1.46 12.74 -3.66
C ALA A 64 -2.26 11.44 -3.50
N HIS A 65 -2.30 10.59 -4.53
CA HIS A 65 -2.87 9.25 -4.43
C HIS A 65 -2.22 8.44 -3.29
N PHE A 66 -0.89 8.37 -3.23
CA PHE A 66 -0.20 7.59 -2.21
C PHE A 66 -0.12 8.33 -0.87
N GLU A 67 -0.12 9.67 -0.88
CA GLU A 67 -0.28 10.46 0.34
C GLU A 67 -1.59 10.11 1.07
N ARG A 68 -2.70 10.06 0.33
CA ARG A 68 -4.01 9.72 0.89
C ARG A 68 -4.04 8.29 1.43
N ILE A 69 -3.44 7.32 0.73
CA ILE A 69 -3.28 5.97 1.25
C ILE A 69 -2.48 5.99 2.55
N LEU A 70 -1.33 6.65 2.59
CA LEU A 70 -0.47 6.73 3.77
C LEU A 70 -1.24 7.32 4.96
N ARG A 71 -1.92 8.45 4.78
CA ARG A 71 -2.73 9.10 5.82
C ARG A 71 -3.79 8.15 6.38
N ARG A 72 -4.49 7.38 5.53
CA ARG A 72 -5.46 6.38 5.99
C ARG A 72 -4.82 5.22 6.73
N ARG A 73 -3.68 4.70 6.28
CA ARG A 73 -2.96 3.63 7.02
C ARG A 73 -2.46 4.10 8.39
N ILE A 74 -2.15 5.39 8.54
CA ILE A 74 -1.81 6.00 9.82
C ILE A 74 -3.05 6.12 10.72
N ALA A 75 -4.14 6.68 10.19
CA ALA A 75 -5.36 6.95 10.95
C ALA A 75 -6.13 5.68 11.34
N GLU A 76 -6.13 4.65 10.49
CA GLU A 76 -6.96 3.44 10.62
C GLU A 76 -6.11 2.15 10.51
N PRO A 77 -5.15 1.90 11.43
CA PRO A 77 -4.33 0.68 11.38
C PRO A 77 -5.14 -0.61 11.39
N GLN A 78 -6.31 -0.60 12.04
CA GLN A 78 -7.16 -1.78 12.19
C GLN A 78 -7.79 -2.23 10.85
N ARG A 79 -7.88 -1.37 9.83
CA ARG A 79 -8.38 -1.79 8.51
C ARG A 79 -7.50 -2.83 7.83
N ALA A 80 -6.21 -2.88 8.16
CA ALA A 80 -5.32 -3.94 7.70
C ALA A 80 -5.73 -5.32 8.27
N GLN A 81 -6.26 -5.37 9.49
CA GLN A 81 -6.77 -6.61 10.07
C GLN A 81 -8.10 -7.02 9.44
N ALA A 82 -8.95 -6.05 9.07
CA ALA A 82 -10.26 -6.32 8.47
C ALA A 82 -10.19 -6.99 7.08
N ILE A 83 -9.04 -6.95 6.43
CA ILE A 83 -8.80 -7.59 5.12
C ILE A 83 -8.08 -8.93 5.23
N LEU A 84 -7.62 -9.33 6.42
CA LEU A 84 -7.06 -10.68 6.57
C LEU A 84 -8.15 -11.73 6.31
N PRO A 85 -7.79 -12.85 5.66
CA PRO A 85 -8.69 -13.98 5.56
C PRO A 85 -9.03 -14.49 6.97
N VAL A 86 -10.30 -14.86 7.17
CA VAL A 86 -10.79 -15.50 8.41
C VAL A 86 -10.32 -16.94 8.46
#